data_AF-A0A7D7R122-F1
#
_entry.id   AF-A0A7D7R122-F1
#
_cell.length_a   1.000
_cell.length_b   1.000
_cell.length_c   1.000
_cell.angle_alpha   90.00
_cell.angle_beta   90.00
_cell.angle_gamma   90.00
#
_symmetry.space_group_name_H-M   'P 1'
#
loop_
_entity.id
_entity.type
_entity.pdbx_description
1 polymer ?
#
loop_
_entity_poly.entity_id
_entity_poly.type
_entity_poly.pdbx_seq_one_letter_code
_entity_poly.pdbx_strand_id
1 'polypeptide(L)'
;MKRKNLVNGMILAFSVIFIRFIDVRVYDMPLILTLALLMGLIYGGIRLVERFPALDEPVSKRTSLITNTLVIVTIFLAFFVLGL
;
A
#
# COMPACT_ATOMS: atom_id res chain seq x y z
N MET A 1 -5.23 -4.52 -17.40
CA MET A 1 -4.51 -4.57 -16.11
C MET A 1 -4.99 -5.77 -15.33
N LYS A 2 -4.09 -6.53 -14.71
CA LYS A 2 -4.46 -7.66 -13.83
C LYS A 2 -4.81 -7.16 -12.43
N ARG A 3 -5.63 -7.91 -11.67
CA ARG A 3 -5.93 -7.57 -10.25
C ARG A 3 -4.65 -7.49 -9.42
N LYS A 4 -3.67 -8.36 -9.68
CA LYS A 4 -2.35 -8.32 -9.03
C LYS A 4 -1.71 -6.93 -9.08
N ASN A 5 -1.72 -6.24 -10.22
CA ASN A 5 -1.09 -4.91 -10.31
C ASN A 5 -1.81 -3.87 -9.45
N LEU A 6 -3.14 -3.97 -9.35
CA LEU A 6 -3.96 -3.09 -8.52
C LEU A 6 -3.67 -3.32 -7.04
N VAL A 7 -3.62 -4.59 -6.62
CA VAL A 7 -3.33 -4.98 -5.24
C VAL A 7 -1.88 -4.62 -4.86
N ASN A 8 -0.93 -4.76 -5.78
CA ASN A 8 0.45 -4.32 -5.54
C ASN A 8 0.51 -2.80 -5.30
N GLY A 9 -0.23 -2.01 -6.07
CA GLY A 9 -0.38 -0.57 -5.83
C GLY A 9 -0.99 -0.26 -4.46
N MET A 10 -2.02 -1.01 -4.05
CA MET A 10 -2.60 -0.89 -2.72
C MET A 10 -1.58 -1.23 -1.63
N ILE A 11 -0.86 -2.35 -1.75
CA ILE A 11 0.17 -2.77 -0.78
C ILE A 11 1.22 -1.68 -0.62
N LEU A 12 1.72 -1.11 -1.71
CA LEU A 12 2.68 -0.01 -1.65
C LEU A 12 2.12 1.17 -0.85
N ALA A 13 0.93 1.64 -1.21
CA ALA A 13 0.29 2.77 -0.55
C ALA A 13 0.05 2.52 0.95
N PHE A 14 -0.57 1.39 1.28
CA PHE A 14 -0.90 1.05 2.67
C PHE A 14 0.34 0.74 3.51
N SER A 15 1.40 0.17 2.92
CA SER A 15 2.68 -0.03 3.64
C SER A 15 3.28 1.31 4.04
N VAL A 16 3.27 2.30 3.15
CA VAL A 16 3.76 3.66 3.42
C VAL A 16 2.94 4.32 4.53
N ILE A 17 1.61 4.27 4.45
CA ILE A 17 0.71 4.82 5.48
C ILE A 17 0.95 4.16 6.84
N PHE A 18 1.04 2.82 6.86
CA PHE A 18 1.22 2.06 8.09
C PHE A 18 2.55 2.36 8.77
N ILE A 19 3.65 2.39 8.02
CA ILE A 19 4.96 2.74 8.55
C ILE A 19 4.97 4.18 9.07
N ARG A 20 4.36 5.10 8.33
CA ARG A 20 4.28 6.49 8.77
C ARG A 20 3.45 6.66 10.05
N PHE A 21 2.38 5.88 10.18
CA PHE A 21 1.61 5.83 11.42
C PHE A 21 2.45 5.39 12.61
N ILE A 22 3.26 4.33 12.46
CA ILE A 22 4.16 3.89 13.54
C ILE A 22 5.15 5.00 13.90
N ASP A 23 5.76 5.61 12.89
CA ASP A 23 6.79 6.64 13.01
C ASP A 23 6.29 7.87 13.79
N VAL A 24 5.07 8.32 13.48
CA VAL A 24 4.50 9.52 14.09
C VAL A 24 3.76 9.25 15.39
N ARG A 25 3.08 8.11 15.52
CA ARG A 25 2.13 7.86 16.63
C ARG A 25 2.65 6.89 17.69
N VAL A 26 3.58 6.02 17.34
CA VAL A 26 4.05 4.96 18.25
C VAL A 26 5.46 5.26 18.72
N TYR A 27 6.38 5.54 17.81
CA TYR A 27 7.78 5.76 18.12
C TYR A 27 8.52 6.40 16.93
N ASP A 28 9.39 7.37 17.21
CA ASP A 28 10.25 8.06 16.22
C ASP A 28 11.29 7.09 15.64
N MET A 29 11.02 6.58 14.44
CA MET A 29 11.81 5.49 13.88
C MET A 29 13.05 6.02 13.13
N PRO A 30 14.24 5.46 13.39
CA PRO A 30 15.41 5.81 12.60
C PRO A 30 15.19 5.39 11.14
N LEU A 31 15.60 6.27 10.21
CA LEU A 31 15.36 6.13 8.77
C LEU A 31 15.70 4.73 8.22
N ILE A 32 16.80 4.13 8.68
CA ILE A 32 17.24 2.80 8.24
C ILE A 32 16.22 1.72 8.60
N LEU A 33 15.66 1.78 9.82
CA LEU A 33 14.64 0.83 10.28
C LEU A 33 13.34 1.01 9.47
N THR A 34 12.94 2.27 9.26
CA THR A 34 11.78 2.63 8.44
C THR A 34 11.88 2.03 7.05
N LEU A 35 13.03 2.19 6.38
CA LEU A 35 13.28 1.63 5.05
C LEU A 35 13.28 0.09 5.07
N ALA A 36 13.91 -0.53 6.06
CA ALA A 36 13.95 -1.99 6.18
C ALA A 36 12.55 -2.59 6.36
N LEU A 37 11.73 -2.02 7.25
CA LEU A 37 10.36 -2.47 7.48
C LEU A 37 9.48 -2.25 6.26
N LEU A 38 9.62 -1.10 5.59
CA LEU A 38 8.86 -0.78 4.38
C LEU A 38 9.19 -1.75 3.24
N MET A 39 10.48 -2.06 3.02
CA MET A 39 10.90 -3.10 2.08
C MET A 39 10.33 -4.47 2.45
N GLY A 40 10.40 -4.84 3.74
CA GLY A 40 9.86 -6.11 4.23
C GLY A 40 8.35 -6.25 4.00
N LEU A 41 7.58 -5.20 4.29
CA LEU A 41 6.13 -5.15 4.07
C LEU A 41 5.77 -5.25 2.59
N ILE A 42 6.45 -4.48 1.73
CA ILE A 42 6.18 -4.47 0.30
C ILE A 42 6.54 -5.82 -0.31
N TYR A 43 7.74 -6.32 -0.06
CA TYR A 43 8.20 -7.60 -0.59
C TYR A 43 7.33 -8.75 -0.08
N GLY A 44 7.05 -8.78 1.22
CA GLY A 44 6.19 -9.77 1.85
C GLY A 44 4.78 -9.72 1.29
N GLY A 45 4.19 -8.53 1.18
CA GLY A 45 2.85 -8.31 0.63
C GLY A 45 2.74 -8.79 -0.82
N ILE A 46 3.67 -8.37 -1.69
CA ILE A 46 3.66 -8.78 -3.11
C ILE A 46 3.82 -10.31 -3.21
N ARG A 47 4.75 -10.89 -2.45
CA ARG A 47 4.97 -12.35 -2.46
C ARG A 47 3.76 -13.12 -1.95
N LEU A 48 2.98 -12.57 -1.02
CA LEU A 48 1.71 -13.14 -0.60
C LEU A 48 0.66 -13.07 -1.73
N VAL A 49 0.54 -11.92 -2.40
CA VAL A 49 -0.37 -11.72 -3.53
C VAL A 49 -0.09 -12.68 -4.69
N GLU A 50 1.18 -12.95 -4.96
CA GLU A 50 1.58 -13.89 -6.01
C GLU A 50 1.07 -15.31 -5.78
N ARG A 51 0.87 -15.72 -4.51
CA ARG A 51 0.34 -17.05 -4.16
C ARG A 51 -1.15 -17.20 -4.45
N PHE A 52 -1.88 -16.13 -4.73
CA PHE A 52 -3.33 -16.17 -5.01
C PHE A 52 -3.60 -16.12 -6.53
N PRO A 53 -3.94 -17.27 -7.16
CA PRO A 53 -4.24 -17.32 -8.60
C PRO A 53 -5.52 -16.55 -8.96
N ALA A 54 -6.44 -16.35 -8.02
CA ALA A 54 -7.65 -15.53 -8.21
C ALA A 54 -7.38 -14.06 -8.57
N LEU A 55 -6.14 -13.58 -8.37
CA LEU A 55 -5.73 -12.20 -8.69
C LEU A 55 -5.12 -12.09 -10.10
N ASP A 56 -4.97 -13.18 -10.84
CA ASP A 56 -4.52 -13.14 -12.24
C ASP A 56 -5.60 -12.67 -13.23
N GLU A 57 -6.85 -12.57 -12.77
CA GLU A 57 -7.95 -12.10 -13.59
C GLU A 57 -7.77 -10.64 -14.05
N PRO A 58 -8.18 -10.32 -15.29
CA PRO A 58 -8.19 -8.95 -15.77
C PRO A 58 -9.23 -8.11 -15.03
N VAL A 59 -8.87 -6.86 -14.75
CA VAL A 59 -9.76 -5.86 -14.13
C VAL A 59 -10.33 -4.95 -15.19
N SER A 60 -11.61 -4.61 -15.07
CA SER A 60 -12.23 -3.58 -15.90
C SER A 60 -11.56 -2.22 -15.68
N LYS A 61 -11.52 -1.37 -16.71
CA LYS A 61 -10.97 -0.01 -16.59
C LYS A 61 -11.68 0.80 -15.50
N ARG A 62 -13.00 0.65 -15.38
CA ARG A 62 -13.82 1.35 -14.38
C ARG A 62 -13.45 0.94 -12.96
N THR A 63 -13.34 -0.36 -12.69
CA THR A 63 -12.93 -0.86 -11.37
C THR A 63 -11.52 -0.38 -11.02
N SER A 64 -10.58 -0.44 -11.97
CA SER A 64 -9.23 0.06 -11.74
C SER A 64 -9.21 1.54 -11.39
N LEU A 65 -10.01 2.36 -12.09
CA LEU A 65 -10.09 3.78 -11.83
C LEU A 65 -10.66 4.07 -10.44
N ILE A 66 -11.78 3.42 -10.08
CA ILE A 66 -12.40 3.57 -8.76
C ILE A 66 -11.41 3.19 -7.64
N THR A 67 -10.75 2.05 -7.76
CA THR A 67 -9.80 1.61 -6.73
C THR A 67 -8.60 2.54 -6.63
N ASN A 68 -8.04 2.99 -7.76
CA ASN A 68 -6.93 3.94 -7.73
C ASN A 68 -7.34 5.28 -7.11
N THR A 69 -8.51 5.80 -7.45
CA THR A 69 -9.05 7.02 -6.83
C THR A 69 -9.22 6.84 -5.33
N LEU A 70 -9.77 5.70 -4.88
CA LEU A 70 -9.91 5.41 -3.45
C LEU A 70 -8.54 5.38 -2.76
N VAL A 71 -7.55 4.70 -3.34
CA VAL A 71 -6.19 4.64 -2.79
C VAL A 71 -5.59 6.04 -2.66
N ILE A 72 -5.70 6.87 -3.69
CA ILE A 72 -5.20 8.26 -3.67
C ILE A 72 -5.91 9.07 -2.58
N VAL A 73 -7.23 8.97 -2.48
CA VAL A 73 -8.01 9.65 -1.44
C VAL A 73 -7.57 9.17 -0.05
N THR A 74 -7.35 7.87 0.14
CA THR A 74 -6.86 7.33 1.42
C THR A 74 -5.47 7.88 1.77
N ILE A 75 -4.54 7.93 0.81
CA ILE A 75 -3.22 8.55 1.02
C ILE A 75 -3.40 10.03 1.39
N PHE A 76 -4.25 10.75 0.66
CA PHE A 76 -4.48 12.17 0.92
C PHE A 76 -5.01 12.39 2.34
N LEU A 77 -6.03 11.63 2.76
CA LEU A 77 -6.58 11.74 4.11
C LEU A 77 -5.54 11.36 5.18
N ALA A 78 -4.78 10.29 4.96
CA ALA A 78 -3.73 9.85 5.88
C ALA A 78 -2.70 10.95 6.14
N PHE A 79 -2.12 11.52 5.08
CA PHE A 79 -1.02 12.47 5.21
C PHE A 79 -1.49 13.90 5.49
N PHE A 80 -2.55 14.37 4.83
CA PHE A 80 -2.94 15.79 4.89
C PHE A 80 -4.02 16.09 5.92
N VAL A 81 -4.83 15.10 6.32
CA VAL A 81 -5.91 15.32 7.30
C VAL A 81 -5.53 14.74 8.66
N LEU A 82 -4.98 13.53 8.70
CA LEU A 82 -4.62 12.85 9.95
C LEU A 82 -3.21 13.18 10.44
N GLY A 83 -2.43 13.90 9.62
CA GLY A 83 -1.06 14.32 9.95
C GLY A 83 -0.11 13.15 10.16
N LEU A 84 -0.32 12.06 9.41
CA LEU A 84 0.68 11.00 9.30
C LEU A 84 1.83 11.52 8.45
#